data_AF-A0A7U5RVI4-F1
#
_entry.id   AF-A0A7U5RVI4-F1
#
_cell.length_a   1.000
_cell.length_b   1.000
_cell.length_c   1.000
_cell.angle_alpha   90.00
_cell.angle_beta   90.00
_cell.angle_gamma   90.00
#
_symmetry.space_group_name_H-M   'P 1'
#
loop_
_entity.id
_entity.type
_entity.pdbx_description
1 polymer ?
#
loop_
_entity_poly.entity_id
_entity_poly.type
_entity_poly.pdbx_seq_one_letter_code
_entity_poly.pdbx_strand_id
1 'polypeptide(L)'
;MGHRLTIVMSRWRATVNWAGSRPVSAELAVDVGSFAVVNAEGGIKGLSATEKAQVRSNALKSLDAKRFPEIRYSADVIERAGDGYRLTGALEIHGTSRDHVVDVRTEDLGNAWRISGETAVRQTDYGVKPYSLLMGSVQVADEVSLTFTAVHAKDG
;
A
#
# COMPACT_ATOMS: atom_id res chain seq x y z
N MET A 1 9.52 -24.10 -2.30
CA MET A 1 8.35 -23.48 -1.65
C MET A 1 8.74 -22.08 -1.21
N GLY A 2 8.00 -21.06 -1.63
CA GLY A 2 8.22 -19.68 -1.21
C GLY A 2 7.40 -19.33 0.03
N HIS A 3 7.76 -18.24 0.71
CA HIS A 3 6.91 -17.65 1.73
C HIS A 3 5.89 -16.72 1.09
N ARG A 4 4.63 -16.75 1.56
CA ARG A 4 3.70 -15.63 1.41
C ARG A 4 3.91 -14.69 2.59
N LEU A 5 4.39 -13.49 2.31
CA LEU A 5 4.65 -12.48 3.35
C LEU A 5 3.43 -11.58 3.53
N THR A 6 3.09 -11.29 4.78
CA THR A 6 2.23 -10.14 5.11
C THR A 6 3.13 -9.02 5.58
N ILE A 7 3.03 -7.89 4.89
CA ILE A 7 3.84 -6.69 5.09
C ILE A 7 2.92 -5.57 5.55
N VAL A 8 3.41 -4.70 6.43
CA VAL A 8 2.73 -3.46 6.80
C VAL A 8 3.61 -2.25 6.51
N MET A 9 2.96 -1.15 6.13
CA MET A 9 3.54 0.19 6.13
C MET A 9 2.94 0.94 7.31
N SER A 10 3.68 1.05 8.41
CA SER A 10 3.12 1.49 9.70
C SER A 10 3.01 3.01 9.87
N ARG A 11 3.65 3.79 9.00
CA ARG A 11 3.58 5.25 9.04
C ARG A 11 3.07 5.77 7.70
N TRP A 12 1.89 6.37 7.76
CA TRP A 12 1.23 6.98 6.62
C TRP A 12 0.34 8.12 7.10
N ARG A 13 -0.04 9.00 6.17
CA ARG A 13 -1.04 10.05 6.36
C ARG A 13 -1.98 10.03 5.18
N ALA A 14 -3.27 10.01 5.46
CA ALA A 14 -4.30 10.29 4.46
C ALA A 14 -4.94 11.65 4.76
N THR A 15 -5.29 12.38 3.71
CA THR A 15 -6.01 13.65 3.80
C THR A 15 -7.11 13.64 2.76
N VAL A 16 -8.31 14.08 3.14
CA VAL A 16 -9.47 14.15 2.25
C VAL A 16 -9.97 15.58 2.29
N ASN A 17 -10.09 16.18 1.11
CA ASN A 17 -10.68 17.51 0.95
C ASN A 17 -12.17 17.36 0.60
N TRP A 18 -12.98 18.25 1.18
CA TRP A 18 -14.44 18.16 1.10
C TRP A 18 -15.04 19.45 0.53
N ALA A 19 -16.08 19.30 -0.28
CA ALA A 19 -16.98 20.37 -0.68
C ALA A 19 -18.38 20.10 -0.10
N GLY A 20 -18.65 20.70 1.07
CA GLY A 20 -19.79 20.31 1.90
C GLY A 20 -19.60 18.89 2.42
N SER A 21 -20.58 18.00 2.22
CA SER A 21 -20.51 16.59 2.63
C SER A 21 -19.92 15.65 1.58
N ARG A 22 -19.39 16.19 0.47
CA ARG A 22 -18.85 15.40 -0.64
C ARG A 22 -17.32 15.43 -0.64
N PRO A 23 -16.63 14.28 -0.64
CA PRO A 23 -15.18 14.26 -0.86
C PRO A 23 -14.90 14.68 -2.30
N VAL A 24 -13.92 15.56 -2.50
CA VAL A 24 -13.54 16.08 -3.82
C VAL A 24 -12.10 15.76 -4.21
N SER A 25 -11.22 15.53 -3.24
CA SER A 25 -9.90 14.98 -3.50
C SER A 25 -9.41 14.20 -2.28
N ALA A 26 -8.48 13.27 -2.51
CA ALA A 26 -7.84 12.50 -1.46
C ALA A 26 -6.36 12.32 -1.76
N GLU A 27 -5.54 12.42 -0.72
CA GLU A 27 -4.10 12.17 -0.79
C GLU A 27 -3.71 11.13 0.26
N LEU A 28 -2.83 10.20 -0.11
CA LEU A 28 -2.18 9.25 0.78
C LEU A 28 -0.66 9.38 0.60
N ALA A 29 0.04 9.59 1.71
CA ALA A 29 1.49 9.62 1.82
C ALA A 29 1.93 8.46 2.72
N VAL A 30 2.76 7.55 2.20
CA VAL A 30 3.25 6.37 2.94
C VAL A 30 4.77 6.45 3.07
N ASP A 31 5.28 6.41 4.30
CA ASP A 31 6.72 6.39 4.56
C ASP A 31 7.25 4.97 4.27
N VAL A 32 8.09 4.85 3.23
CA VAL A 32 8.67 3.58 2.80
C VAL A 32 9.52 2.95 3.89
N GLY A 33 10.21 3.76 4.69
CA GLY A 33 11.01 3.32 5.83
C GLY A 33 10.19 2.65 6.94
N SER A 34 8.87 2.81 6.95
CA SER A 34 7.96 2.14 7.89
C SER A 34 7.63 0.67 7.54
N PHE A 35 8.17 0.15 6.43
CA PHE A 35 8.03 -1.24 6.02
C PHE A 35 8.41 -2.21 7.14
N ALA A 36 7.53 -3.17 7.43
CA ALA A 36 7.81 -4.28 8.33
C ALA A 36 7.12 -5.58 7.86
N VAL A 37 7.79 -6.72 8.07
CA VAL A 37 7.21 -8.05 7.84
C VAL A 37 6.52 -8.52 9.12
N VAL A 38 5.21 -8.66 9.10
CA VAL A 38 4.43 -9.10 10.29
C VAL A 38 4.23 -10.61 10.29
N ASN A 39 3.97 -11.21 9.13
CA ASN A 39 3.70 -12.64 9.00
C ASN A 39 4.41 -13.26 7.77
N ALA A 40 4.66 -14.56 7.82
CA ALA A 40 5.25 -15.34 6.74
C ALA A 40 4.71 -16.78 6.75
N GLU A 41 3.95 -17.15 5.72
CA GLU A 41 3.24 -18.44 5.63
C GLU A 41 3.77 -19.32 4.50
N GLY A 42 3.47 -20.63 4.56
CA GLY A 42 3.69 -21.61 3.49
C GLY A 42 5.11 -22.19 3.37
N GLY A 43 6.15 -21.45 3.71
CA GLY A 43 7.52 -22.00 3.69
C GLY A 43 7.77 -23.03 4.80
N ILE A 44 8.90 -23.74 4.70
CA ILE A 44 9.23 -24.90 5.55
C ILE A 44 9.24 -24.56 7.05
N LYS A 45 9.65 -23.34 7.41
CA LYS A 45 9.62 -22.78 8.77
C LYS A 45 9.23 -21.32 8.71
N GLY A 46 8.60 -20.76 9.75
CA GLY A 46 8.41 -19.31 9.84
C GLY A 46 9.74 -18.53 9.79
N LEU A 47 9.68 -17.24 9.42
CA LEU A 47 10.86 -16.38 9.41
C LEU A 47 11.24 -15.92 10.83
N SER A 48 12.49 -16.13 11.20
CA SER A 48 13.12 -15.54 12.39
C SER A 48 13.20 -14.01 12.31
N ALA A 49 13.48 -13.35 13.43
CA ALA A 49 13.67 -11.90 13.47
C ALA A 49 14.79 -11.42 12.53
N THR A 50 15.91 -12.13 12.47
CA THR A 50 17.02 -11.83 11.57
C THR A 50 16.61 -11.98 10.10
N GLU A 51 15.88 -13.02 9.75
CA GLU A 51 15.36 -13.21 8.39
C GLU A 51 14.37 -12.10 8.00
N LYS A 52 13.45 -11.70 8.90
CA LYS A 52 12.55 -10.57 8.68
C LYS A 52 13.31 -9.25 8.50
N ALA A 53 14.37 -9.02 9.27
CA ALA A 53 15.22 -7.83 9.13
C ALA A 53 15.95 -7.80 7.77
N GLN A 54 16.44 -8.96 7.30
CA GLN A 54 17.05 -9.07 5.97
C GLN A 54 16.05 -8.82 4.85
N VAL A 55 14.83 -9.37 4.94
CA VAL A 55 13.76 -9.08 3.97
C VAL A 55 13.45 -7.59 3.92
N ARG A 56 13.31 -6.94 5.08
CA ARG A 56 13.13 -5.48 5.16
C ARG A 56 14.27 -4.74 4.49
N SER A 57 15.53 -5.10 4.77
CA SER A 57 16.70 -4.47 4.16
C SER A 57 16.68 -4.59 2.63
N ASN A 58 16.35 -5.77 2.10
CA ASN A 58 16.23 -6.01 0.67
C ASN A 58 15.09 -5.19 0.04
N ALA A 59 13.92 -5.14 0.69
CA ALA A 59 12.78 -4.37 0.21
C ALA A 59 13.09 -2.87 0.14
N LEU A 60 13.68 -2.30 1.19
CA LEU A 60 14.07 -0.89 1.21
C LEU A 60 15.14 -0.55 0.15
N LYS A 61 16.01 -1.51 -0.17
CA LYS A 61 16.99 -1.37 -1.26
C LYS A 61 16.31 -1.42 -2.63
N SER A 62 15.38 -2.36 -2.85
CA SER A 62 14.62 -2.47 -4.10
C SER A 62 13.75 -1.24 -4.38
N LEU A 63 13.18 -0.65 -3.33
CA LEU A 63 12.40 0.59 -3.41
C LEU A 63 13.26 1.87 -3.44
N ASP A 64 14.59 1.74 -3.38
CA ASP A 64 15.54 2.85 -3.23
C ASP A 64 15.06 3.91 -2.22
N ALA A 65 14.70 3.44 -1.03
CA ALA A 65 14.01 4.23 0.00
C ALA A 65 14.81 5.46 0.49
N LYS A 66 16.12 5.53 0.19
CA LYS A 66 16.93 6.71 0.46
C LYS A 66 16.65 7.84 -0.52
N ARG A 67 16.41 7.50 -1.79
CA ARG A 67 16.10 8.45 -2.86
C ARG A 67 14.59 8.72 -2.98
N PHE A 68 13.78 7.70 -2.73
CA PHE A 68 12.32 7.76 -2.79
C PHE A 68 11.72 7.32 -1.45
N PRO A 69 11.74 8.20 -0.42
CA PRO A 69 11.33 7.84 0.93
C PRO A 69 9.81 7.70 1.10
N GLU A 70 9.02 8.11 0.10
CA GLU A 70 7.56 8.14 0.17
C GLU A 70 6.91 7.52 -1.06
N ILE A 71 5.80 6.81 -0.83
CA ILE A 71 4.83 6.42 -1.86
C ILE A 71 3.63 7.36 -1.73
N ARG A 72 3.17 7.92 -2.86
CA ARG A 72 2.08 8.91 -2.90
C ARG A 72 0.92 8.42 -3.76
N TYR A 73 -0.30 8.61 -3.29
CA TYR A 73 -1.49 8.51 -4.12
C TYR A 73 -2.28 9.80 -4.04
N SER A 74 -2.69 10.34 -5.18
CA SER A 74 -3.45 11.59 -5.29
C SER A 74 -4.65 11.36 -6.20
N ALA A 75 -5.86 11.36 -5.64
CA ALA A 75 -7.11 11.25 -6.38
C ALA A 75 -7.81 12.60 -6.48
N ASP A 76 -8.20 12.97 -7.69
CA ASP A 76 -8.91 14.20 -8.03
C ASP A 76 -10.32 13.93 -8.58
N VAL A 77 -10.62 12.68 -8.92
CA VAL A 77 -11.97 12.21 -9.28
C VAL A 77 -12.43 11.19 -8.23
N ILE A 78 -13.47 11.56 -7.49
CA ILE A 78 -14.07 10.72 -6.45
C ILE A 78 -15.57 10.58 -6.74
N GLU A 79 -15.99 9.36 -7.05
CA GLU A 79 -17.36 9.04 -7.44
C GLU A 79 -17.97 8.09 -6.43
N ARG A 80 -19.26 8.26 -6.10
CA ARG A 80 -19.95 7.26 -5.27
C ARG A 80 -20.07 5.95 -6.04
N ALA A 81 -19.69 4.85 -5.39
CA ALA A 81 -19.80 3.51 -5.95
C ALA A 81 -20.24 2.54 -4.84
N GLY A 82 -21.44 1.97 -4.98
CA GLY A 82 -21.99 1.05 -3.98
C GLY A 82 -22.06 1.65 -2.57
N ASP A 83 -21.39 1.00 -1.62
CA ASP A 83 -21.27 1.38 -0.22
C ASP A 83 -20.02 2.22 0.09
N GLY A 84 -19.39 2.80 -0.94
CA GLY A 84 -18.28 3.73 -0.76
C GLY A 84 -18.02 4.57 -2.01
N TYR A 85 -16.76 4.60 -2.44
CA TYR A 85 -16.30 5.49 -3.49
C TYR A 85 -15.31 4.82 -4.43
N ARG A 86 -15.38 5.18 -5.71
CA ARG A 86 -14.32 4.95 -6.69
C ARG A 86 -13.43 6.19 -6.75
N LEU A 87 -12.14 6.01 -6.48
CA LEU A 87 -11.13 7.04 -6.55
C LEU A 87 -10.32 6.80 -7.82
N THR A 88 -10.26 7.79 -8.70
CA THR A 88 -9.33 7.80 -9.84
C THR A 88 -8.26 8.85 -9.56
N GLY A 89 -7.00 8.45 -9.69
CA GLY A 89 -5.87 9.31 -9.34
C GLY A 89 -4.55 8.80 -9.88
N ALA A 90 -3.47 9.47 -9.46
CA ALA A 90 -2.11 9.09 -9.76
C ALA A 90 -1.47 8.41 -8.55
N LEU A 91 -0.90 7.21 -8.76
CA LEU A 91 -0.05 6.50 -7.81
C LEU A 91 1.41 6.69 -8.20
N GLU A 92 2.21 7.25 -7.30
CA GLU A 92 3.65 7.41 -7.44
C GLU A 92 4.39 6.45 -6.52
N ILE A 93 5.21 5.58 -7.13
CA ILE A 93 6.11 4.67 -6.44
C ILE A 93 7.48 4.78 -7.11
N HIS A 94 8.55 4.89 -6.32
CA HIS A 94 9.93 4.86 -6.83
C HIS A 94 10.18 5.91 -7.95
N GLY A 95 9.61 7.11 -7.76
CA GLY A 95 9.70 8.25 -8.68
C GLY A 95 8.95 8.09 -10.01
N THR A 96 8.19 7.01 -10.17
CA THR A 96 7.34 6.78 -11.35
C THR A 96 5.89 6.99 -10.96
N SER A 97 5.17 7.82 -11.72
CA SER A 97 3.74 8.10 -11.49
C SER A 97 2.89 7.47 -12.59
N ARG A 98 1.76 6.86 -12.21
CA ARG A 98 0.81 6.21 -13.12
C ARG A 98 -0.62 6.40 -12.65
N ASP A 99 -1.54 6.46 -13.60
CA ASP A 99 -2.98 6.40 -13.31
C ASP A 99 -3.32 5.09 -12.60
N HIS A 100 -4.09 5.21 -11.53
CA HIS A 100 -4.49 4.09 -10.69
C HIS A 100 -5.90 4.35 -10.15
N VAL A 101 -6.77 3.36 -10.27
CA VAL A 101 -8.15 3.42 -9.77
C VAL A 101 -8.26 2.51 -8.55
N VAL A 102 -8.83 3.02 -7.47
CA VAL A 102 -9.05 2.28 -6.23
C VAL A 102 -10.51 2.43 -5.81
N ASP A 103 -11.18 1.30 -5.60
CA ASP A 103 -12.49 1.27 -4.96
C ASP A 103 -12.32 1.14 -3.44
N VAL A 104 -12.95 2.04 -2.70
CA VAL A 104 -12.98 1.99 -1.23
C VAL A 104 -14.41 1.83 -0.73
N ARG A 105 -14.59 0.98 0.27
CA ARG A 105 -15.84 0.82 1.02
C ARG A 105 -15.83 1.75 2.23
N THR A 106 -17.00 2.30 2.55
CA THR A 106 -17.21 3.11 3.76
C THR A 106 -18.30 2.49 4.63
N GLU A 107 -18.02 2.33 5.92
CA GLU A 107 -18.95 1.79 6.90
C GLU A 107 -19.15 2.79 8.03
N ASP A 108 -20.41 3.09 8.33
CA ASP A 108 -20.80 3.93 9.46
C ASP A 108 -20.76 3.10 10.76
N LEU A 109 -19.87 3.46 11.68
CA LEU A 109 -19.75 2.83 13.00
C LEU A 109 -20.44 3.63 14.12
N GLY A 110 -21.31 4.58 13.77
CA GLY A 110 -21.92 5.52 14.70
C GLY A 110 -21.05 6.77 14.87
N ASN A 111 -20.05 6.72 15.75
CA ASN A 111 -19.15 7.84 16.06
C ASN A 111 -17.91 7.92 15.16
N ALA A 112 -17.75 6.98 14.22
CA ALA A 112 -16.62 6.91 13.32
C ALA A 112 -17.03 6.33 11.97
N TRP A 113 -16.18 6.56 10.97
CA TRP A 113 -16.20 5.88 9.69
C TRP A 113 -15.09 4.84 9.67
N ARG A 114 -15.40 3.62 9.21
CA ARG A 114 -14.38 2.68 8.74
C ARG A 114 -14.29 2.78 7.23
N ILE A 115 -13.07 2.89 6.73
CA ILE A 115 -12.75 2.96 5.31
C ILE A 115 -11.85 1.77 5.01
N SER A 116 -12.19 0.98 4.00
CA SER A 116 -11.37 -0.15 3.55
C SER A 116 -11.27 -0.18 2.03
N GLY A 117 -10.19 -0.75 1.51
CA GLY A 117 -9.99 -0.88 0.07
C GLY A 117 -8.97 -1.95 -0.25
N GLU A 118 -9.05 -2.48 -1.47
CA GLU A 118 -8.12 -3.48 -1.99
C GLU A 118 -7.72 -3.08 -3.40
N THR A 119 -6.44 -3.29 -3.73
CA THR A 119 -5.92 -3.08 -5.08
C THR A 119 -4.68 -3.95 -5.29
N ALA A 120 -4.16 -3.98 -6.51
CA ALA A 120 -2.89 -4.62 -6.82
C ALA A 120 -2.03 -3.71 -7.69
N VAL A 121 -0.72 -3.79 -7.50
CA VAL A 121 0.28 -3.09 -8.33
C VAL A 121 1.33 -4.06 -8.81
N ARG A 122 1.93 -3.82 -9.98
CA ARG A 122 3.12 -4.53 -10.42
C ARG A 122 4.35 -3.68 -10.12
N GLN A 123 5.33 -4.24 -9.45
CA GLN A 123 6.56 -3.52 -9.09
C GLN A 123 7.31 -3.01 -10.33
N THR A 124 7.34 -3.83 -11.38
CA THR A 124 8.01 -3.48 -12.64
C THR A 124 7.40 -2.27 -13.35
N ASP A 125 6.11 -2.00 -13.20
CA ASP A 125 5.46 -0.80 -13.76
C ASP A 125 6.06 0.49 -13.19
N TYR A 126 6.62 0.43 -11.98
CA TYR A 126 7.24 1.53 -11.25
C TYR A 126 8.77 1.48 -11.26
N GLY A 127 9.36 0.65 -12.12
CA GLY A 127 10.81 0.47 -12.22
C GLY A 127 11.45 -0.21 -10.99
N VAL A 128 10.64 -0.81 -10.12
CA VAL A 128 11.13 -1.59 -8.97
C VAL A 128 11.43 -3.00 -9.47
N LYS A 129 12.69 -3.42 -9.40
CA LYS A 129 13.08 -4.78 -9.77
C LYS A 129 12.70 -5.76 -8.65
N PRO A 130 11.84 -6.76 -8.90
CA PRO A 130 11.51 -7.75 -7.89
C PRO A 130 12.77 -8.49 -7.42
N TYR A 131 12.88 -8.70 -6.12
CA TYR A 131 14.03 -9.38 -5.54
C TYR A 131 14.07 -10.86 -5.97
N SER A 132 15.26 -11.35 -6.32
CA SER A 132 15.47 -12.72 -6.79
C SER A 132 16.77 -13.32 -6.25
N LEU A 133 16.79 -14.63 -6.00
CA LEU A 133 17.93 -15.44 -5.59
C LEU A 133 18.19 -16.56 -6.61
N LEU A 134 19.37 -17.19 -6.52
CA LEU A 134 19.72 -18.42 -7.26
C LEU A 134 19.43 -18.30 -8.78
N MET A 135 19.93 -17.22 -9.39
CA MET A 135 19.71 -16.90 -10.81
C MET A 135 18.22 -16.89 -11.23
N GLY A 136 17.31 -16.53 -10.32
CA GLY A 136 15.89 -16.39 -10.60
C GLY A 136 15.04 -17.62 -10.24
N SER A 137 15.64 -18.71 -9.78
CA SER A 137 14.86 -19.90 -9.34
C SER A 137 14.03 -19.64 -8.06
N VAL A 138 14.34 -18.58 -7.32
CA VAL A 138 13.49 -18.04 -6.24
C VAL A 138 13.31 -16.55 -6.46
N GLN A 139 12.07 -16.09 -6.61
CA GLN A 139 11.76 -14.71 -6.92
C GLN A 139 10.52 -14.23 -6.14
N VAL A 140 10.57 -12.97 -5.70
CA VAL A 140 9.40 -12.26 -5.17
C VAL A 140 8.45 -11.99 -6.33
N ALA A 141 7.17 -12.31 -6.16
CA ALA A 141 6.14 -12.04 -7.16
C ALA A 141 6.17 -10.55 -7.55
N ASP A 142 6.04 -10.26 -8.84
CA ASP A 142 6.05 -8.88 -9.34
C ASP A 142 4.77 -8.14 -8.93
N GLU A 143 3.63 -8.81 -9.03
CA GLU A 143 2.35 -8.33 -8.54
C GLU A 143 2.28 -8.37 -7.01
N VAL A 144 1.87 -7.26 -6.42
CA VAL A 144 1.70 -7.06 -4.99
C VAL A 144 0.25 -6.67 -4.74
N SER A 145 -0.49 -7.50 -4.02
CA SER A 145 -1.82 -7.18 -3.51
C SER A 145 -1.70 -6.26 -2.30
N LEU A 146 -2.52 -5.21 -2.26
CA LEU A 146 -2.60 -4.25 -1.16
C LEU A 146 -3.99 -4.28 -0.56
N THR A 147 -4.03 -4.19 0.77
CA THR A 147 -5.25 -3.98 1.54
C THR A 147 -5.06 -2.74 2.41
N PHE A 148 -6.08 -1.89 2.47
CA PHE A 148 -6.10 -0.71 3.31
C PHE A 148 -7.27 -0.80 4.29
N THR A 149 -7.05 -0.33 5.53
CA THR A 149 -8.12 -0.09 6.48
C THR A 149 -7.75 1.10 7.37
N ALA A 150 -8.69 2.03 7.53
CA ALA A 150 -8.58 3.15 8.45
C ALA A 150 -9.89 3.36 9.19
N VAL A 151 -9.79 3.94 10.39
CA VAL A 151 -10.94 4.43 11.16
C VAL A 151 -10.74 5.92 11.38
N HIS A 152 -11.75 6.70 11.04
CA HIS A 152 -11.77 8.15 11.22
C HIS A 152 -12.96 8.51 12.10
N ALA A 153 -12.70 9.17 13.23
CA ALA A 153 -13.79 9.67 14.07
C ALA A 153 -14.62 10.70 13.29
N LYS A 154 -15.94 10.69 13.47
CA LYS A 154 -16.76 11.81 13.03
C LYS A 154 -16.51 12.95 14.01
N ASP A 155 -16.23 14.14 13.49
CA ASP A 155 -16.27 15.33 14.32
C ASP A 155 -17.68 15.41 14.96
N GLY A 156 -17.71 15.57 16.28
CA GLY A 156 -18.95 15.66 17.07
C GLY A 156 -19.64 17.01 16.94
#